data_AF-A0A087V1N1-F1
#
_entry.id   AF-A0A087V1N1-F1
#
_cell.length_a   1.000
_cell.length_b   1.000
_cell.length_c   1.000
_cell.angle_alpha   90.00
_cell.angle_beta   90.00
_cell.angle_gamma   90.00
#
_symmetry.space_group_name_H-M   'P 1'
#
loop_
_entity.id
_entity.type
_entity.pdbx_description
1 polymer ?
#
loop_
_entity_poly.entity_id
_entity_poly.type
_entity_poly.pdbx_seq_one_letter_code
_entity_poly.pdbx_strand_id
1 'polypeptide(L)'
;MGTDLNQVPAYFLLYENIENIKEIKELLLRNELNAAVINPEFVYHKDQLLIACHRSLYNERTKQMKTKSLFTELLYNLYPNRRISESLKTLGVQES
;
A
#
# COMPACT_ATOMS: atom_id res chain seq x y z
N MET A 1 17.08 -5.75 -24.64
CA MET A 1 16.99 -4.44 -23.97
C MET A 1 16.69 -4.71 -22.52
N GLY A 2 17.73 -4.86 -21.71
CA GLY A 2 17.59 -5.17 -20.29
C GLY A 2 17.12 -3.92 -19.54
N THR A 3 16.03 -4.03 -18.80
CA THR A 3 15.63 -3.02 -17.84
C THR A 3 16.70 -2.93 -16.75
N ASP A 4 17.31 -1.76 -16.64
CA ASP A 4 18.25 -1.41 -15.59
C ASP A 4 17.61 -1.65 -14.21
N LEU A 5 18.37 -2.25 -13.29
CA LEU A 5 17.89 -2.86 -12.04
C LEU A 5 17.43 -1.84 -10.97
N ASN A 6 17.40 -0.54 -11.29
CA ASN A 6 17.51 0.52 -10.29
C ASN A 6 16.32 1.45 -10.05
N GLN A 7 15.21 1.42 -10.80
CA GLN A 7 14.03 2.24 -10.44
C GLN A 7 12.71 1.55 -10.84
N VAL A 8 12.01 0.94 -9.88
CA VAL A 8 10.60 0.55 -10.07
C VAL A 8 9.78 1.84 -9.89
N PRO A 9 9.03 2.31 -10.91
CA PRO A 9 8.22 3.52 -10.77
C PRO A 9 7.08 3.27 -9.78
N ALA A 10 6.90 4.18 -8.83
CA ALA A 10 5.77 4.20 -7.92
C ALA A 10 4.81 5.31 -8.33
N TYR A 11 3.53 4.97 -8.47
CA TYR A 11 2.47 5.92 -8.80
C TYR A 11 1.60 6.14 -7.57
N PHE A 12 1.40 7.40 -7.21
CA PHE A 12 0.48 7.81 -6.14
C PHE A 12 -0.63 8.64 -6.76
N LEU A 13 -1.87 8.25 -6.48
CA LEU A 13 -3.07 8.89 -7.01
C LEU A 13 -3.93 9.31 -5.81
N LEU A 14 -4.31 10.58 -5.76
CA LEU A 14 -5.21 11.12 -4.75
C LEU A 14 -6.56 11.36 -5.40
N TYR A 15 -7.61 10.84 -4.77
CA TYR A 15 -8.99 10.97 -5.22
C TYR A 15 -9.80 11.68 -4.13
N GLU A 16 -10.70 12.56 -4.56
CA GLU A 16 -11.65 13.26 -3.70
C GLU A 16 -13.08 12.87 -4.10
N ASN A 17 -14.03 13.04 -3.18
CA ASN A 17 -15.46 12.75 -3.42
C ASN A 17 -15.73 11.31 -3.92
N ILE A 18 -15.13 10.32 -3.25
CA ILE A 18 -15.29 8.89 -3.59
C ILE A 18 -16.66 8.40 -3.12
N GLU A 19 -17.53 7.99 -4.05
CA GLU A 19 -18.87 7.46 -3.74
C GLU A 19 -18.92 5.92 -3.66
N ASN A 20 -17.97 5.22 -4.29
CA ASN A 20 -17.99 3.77 -4.47
C ASN A 20 -16.96 3.03 -3.59
N ILE A 21 -16.69 3.53 -2.39
CA ILE A 21 -15.65 2.96 -1.50
C ILE A 21 -15.88 1.48 -1.14
N LYS A 22 -17.15 1.05 -1.04
CA LYS A 22 -17.53 -0.33 -0.77
C LYS A 22 -17.15 -1.27 -1.92
N GLU A 23 -17.39 -0.84 -3.15
CA GLU A 23 -17.02 -1.60 -4.35
C GLU A 23 -15.50 -1.74 -4.46
N ILE A 24 -14.75 -0.66 -4.22
CA ILE A 24 -13.28 -0.68 -4.20
C ILE A 24 -12.77 -1.69 -3.17
N LYS A 25 -13.37 -1.73 -1.98
CA LYS A 25 -13.03 -2.70 -0.93
C LYS A 25 -13.29 -4.14 -1.39
N GLU A 26 -14.42 -4.40 -2.05
CA GLU A 26 -14.70 -5.72 -2.60
C GLU A 26 -13.68 -6.14 -3.66
N LEU A 27 -13.30 -5.24 -4.58
CA LEU A 27 -12.28 -5.50 -5.60
C LEU A 27 -10.91 -5.82 -4.97
N LEU A 28 -10.53 -5.12 -3.90
CA LEU A 28 -9.32 -5.43 -3.13
C LEU A 28 -9.38 -6.82 -2.49
N LEU A 29 -10.51 -7.18 -1.88
CA LEU A 29 -10.68 -8.48 -1.23
C LEU A 29 -10.69 -9.64 -2.24
N ARG A 30 -11.17 -9.40 -3.46
CA ARG A 30 -11.13 -10.36 -4.58
C ARG A 30 -9.76 -10.42 -5.28
N ASN A 31 -8.80 -9.58 -4.88
CA ASN A 31 -7.52 -9.38 -5.58
C ASN A 31 -7.68 -8.97 -7.06
N GLU A 32 -8.78 -8.30 -7.41
CA GLU A 32 -9.04 -7.78 -8.75
C GLU A 32 -8.40 -6.40 -8.95
N LEU A 33 -7.98 -5.74 -7.86
CA LEU A 33 -7.29 -4.46 -7.86
C LEU A 33 -5.83 -4.62 -7.41
N ASN A 34 -4.90 -4.38 -8.33
CA ASN A 34 -3.45 -4.39 -8.06
C ASN A 34 -2.97 -3.02 -7.53
N ALA A 35 -3.49 -2.60 -6.38
CA ALA A 35 -3.08 -1.36 -5.73
C ALA A 35 -3.24 -1.43 -4.21
N ALA A 36 -2.51 -0.58 -3.49
CA ALA A 36 -2.82 -0.27 -2.10
C ALA A 36 -3.76 0.93 -2.07
N VAL A 37 -4.89 0.80 -1.39
CA VAL A 37 -5.76 1.95 -1.08
C VAL A 37 -5.47 2.38 0.34
N ILE A 38 -5.15 3.67 0.49
CA ILE A 38 -4.65 4.26 1.73
C ILE A 38 -5.59 5.39 2.14
N ASN A 39 -5.99 5.45 3.41
CA ASN A 39 -6.66 6.64 3.95
C ASN A 39 -5.62 7.80 3.98
N PRO A 40 -5.84 8.88 3.19
CA PRO A 40 -4.90 9.98 3.08
C PRO A 40 -4.72 10.77 4.39
N GLU A 41 -5.62 10.69 5.36
CA GLU A 41 -5.49 11.34 6.67
C GLU A 41 -4.22 10.91 7.42
N PHE A 42 -3.70 9.72 7.12
CA PHE A 42 -2.48 9.18 7.73
C PHE A 42 -1.21 9.46 6.91
N VAL A 43 -1.33 10.17 5.79
CA VAL A 43 -0.21 10.50 4.90
C VAL A 43 0.10 11.99 5.02
N TYR A 44 1.09 12.33 5.85
CA TYR A 44 1.51 13.73 6.03
C TYR A 44 2.42 14.22 4.91
N HIS A 45 3.28 13.34 4.38
CA HIS A 45 4.22 13.70 3.33
C HIS A 45 4.50 12.52 2.39
N LYS A 46 4.71 12.81 1.11
CA LYS A 46 5.00 11.80 0.07
C LYS A 46 6.21 10.92 0.39
N ASP A 47 7.19 11.45 1.12
CA ASP A 47 8.39 10.69 1.47
C ASP A 47 8.07 9.48 2.36
N GLN A 48 7.01 9.56 3.18
CA GLN A 48 6.53 8.42 3.98
C GLN A 48 6.12 7.27 3.06
N LEU A 49 5.40 7.57 1.98
CA LEU A 49 4.98 6.60 0.99
C LEU A 49 6.18 6.04 0.22
N LEU A 50 7.13 6.89 -0.19
CA LEU A 50 8.33 6.45 -0.91
C LEU A 50 9.20 5.51 -0.07
N ILE A 51 9.40 5.84 1.23
CA ILE A 51 10.16 5.00 2.15
C ILE A 51 9.45 3.66 2.37
N ALA A 52 8.13 3.66 2.58
CA ALA A 52 7.34 2.44 2.72
C ALA A 52 7.40 1.58 1.46
N CYS A 53 7.24 2.17 0.26
CA CYS A 53 7.40 1.49 -1.03
C CYS A 53 8.77 0.84 -1.16
N HIS A 54 9.85 1.59 -0.90
CA HIS A 54 11.21 1.08 -1.02
C HIS A 54 11.43 -0.12 -0.09
N ARG A 55 10.97 -0.01 1.17
CA ARG A 55 11.09 -1.09 2.14
C ARG A 55 10.28 -2.33 1.75
N SER A 56 9.08 -2.15 1.20
CA SER A 56 8.26 -3.26 0.72
C SER A 56 8.88 -3.98 -0.48
N LEU A 57 9.41 -3.22 -1.45
CA LEU A 57 10.13 -3.78 -2.60
C LEU A 57 11.40 -4.52 -2.16
N TYR A 58 12.13 -3.97 -1.20
CA TYR A 58 13.29 -4.63 -0.62
C TYR A 58 12.89 -5.96 0.03
N ASN A 59 11.87 -5.95 0.90
CA ASN A 59 11.39 -7.15 1.58
C ASN A 59 10.89 -8.22 0.58
N GLU A 60 10.20 -7.81 -0.49
CA GLU A 60 9.77 -8.71 -1.56
C GLU A 60 10.97 -9.38 -2.23
N ARG A 61 11.95 -8.59 -2.68
CA ARG A 61 13.16 -9.09 -3.35
C ARG A 61 13.99 -10.01 -2.45
N THR A 62 14.07 -9.71 -1.16
CA THR A 62 14.81 -10.55 -0.20
C THR A 62 13.97 -11.69 0.39
N LYS A 63 12.71 -11.88 -0.02
CA LYS A 63 11.78 -12.88 0.52
C LYS A 63 11.55 -12.77 2.05
N GLN A 64 11.55 -11.54 2.56
CA GLN A 64 11.37 -11.21 3.99
C GLN A 64 10.01 -10.54 4.30
N MET A 65 9.09 -10.52 3.32
CA MET A 65 7.75 -9.97 3.53
C MET A 65 7.05 -10.62 4.72
N LYS A 66 6.31 -9.81 5.48
CA LYS A 66 5.46 -10.27 6.59
C LYS A 66 4.03 -10.52 6.14
N THR A 67 3.62 -9.86 5.08
CA THR A 67 2.26 -9.91 4.53
C THR A 67 2.20 -10.76 3.25
N LYS A 68 1.00 -10.89 2.69
CA LYS A 68 0.73 -11.79 1.55
C LYS A 68 0.97 -11.13 0.18
N SER A 69 1.01 -9.80 0.11
CA SER A 69 1.18 -9.06 -1.14
C SER A 69 2.06 -7.83 -0.92
N LEU A 70 2.73 -7.37 -1.98
CA LEU A 70 3.53 -6.14 -1.95
C LEU A 70 2.72 -4.92 -1.45
N PHE A 71 1.44 -4.83 -1.82
CA PHE A 71 0.55 -3.74 -1.42
C PHE A 71 0.19 -3.79 0.07
N THR A 72 -0.08 -4.99 0.59
CA THR A 72 -0.31 -5.15 2.04
C THR A 72 0.98 -4.95 2.84
N GLU A 73 2.14 -5.24 2.26
CA GLU A 73 3.45 -4.98 2.85
C GLU A 73 3.74 -3.48 2.92
N LEU A 74 3.33 -2.72 1.90
CA LEU A 74 3.37 -1.25 1.91
C LEU A 74 2.57 -0.67 3.07
N LEU A 75 1.32 -1.10 3.24
CA LEU A 75 0.50 -0.67 4.38
C LEU A 75 1.15 -1.04 5.72
N TYR A 76 1.71 -2.24 5.81
CA TYR A 76 2.44 -2.70 7.00
C TYR A 76 3.69 -1.86 7.31
N ASN A 77 4.48 -1.50 6.30
CA ASN A 77 5.70 -0.70 6.44
C ASN A 77 5.41 0.80 6.66
N LEU A 78 4.24 1.29 6.22
CA LEU A 78 3.80 2.66 6.46
C LEU A 78 3.31 2.85 7.90
N TYR A 79 2.73 1.82 8.52
CA TYR A 79 2.20 1.90 9.87
C TYR A 79 3.33 1.88 10.92
N PRO A 80 3.29 2.74 11.96
CA PRO A 80 4.35 2.82 12.95
C PRO A 80 4.47 1.56 13.81
N ASN A 81 3.39 0.77 13.93
CA ASN A 81 3.41 -0.46 14.71
C ASN A 81 3.44 -1.70 13.82
N ARG A 82 4.03 -2.79 14.35
CA ARG A 82 4.28 -4.03 13.58
C ARG A 82 3.10 -5.01 13.60
N ARG A 83 1.86 -4.53 13.75
CA ARG A 83 0.65 -5.38 13.77
C ARG A 83 -0.06 -5.34 12.42
N ILE A 84 -0.02 -6.46 11.69
CA ILE A 84 -0.58 -6.58 10.33
C ILE A 84 -2.07 -6.21 10.31
N SER A 85 -2.89 -6.80 11.19
CA SER A 85 -4.34 -6.54 11.16
C SER A 85 -4.68 -5.09 11.48
N GLU A 86 -3.88 -4.44 12.32
CA GLU A 86 -4.09 -3.05 12.71
C GLU A 86 -3.64 -2.10 11.60
N SER A 87 -2.49 -2.34 10.98
CA SER A 87 -2.03 -1.53 9.84
C SER A 87 -3.04 -1.53 8.70
N LEU A 88 -3.62 -2.69 8.38
CA LEU A 88 -4.62 -2.81 7.32
C LEU A 88 -5.95 -2.14 7.67
N LYS A 89 -6.39 -2.22 8.92
CA LYS A 89 -7.65 -1.60 9.36
C LYS A 89 -7.54 -0.09 9.49
N THR A 90 -6.42 0.42 9.98
CA THR A 90 -6.21 1.85 10.23
C THR A 90 -5.86 2.59 8.94
N LEU A 91 -4.91 2.08 8.16
CA LEU A 91 -4.45 2.75 6.95
C LEU A 91 -5.24 2.36 5.70
N GLY A 92 -5.89 1.19 5.69
CA GLY A 92 -6.64 0.72 4.53
C GLY A 92 -7.99 1.40 4.36
N VAL A 93 -8.84 0.81 3.51
CA VAL A 93 -10.18 1.32 3.22
C VAL A 93 -11.04 1.36 4.48
N GLN A 94 -11.44 2.57 4.87
CA GLN A 94 -12.44 2.79 5.91
C GLN A 94 -13.78 3.13 5.27
N GLU A 95 -14.83 2.47 5.76
CA GLU A 95 -16.22 2.83 5.46
C GLU A 95 -16.62 3.87 6.51
N SER A 96 -16.38 5.14 6.23
CA SER A 96 -16.92 6.27 7.01
C SER A 96 -18.41 6.44 6.76
#